data_AF-A0ABD4KVS1-F1
#
_entry.id   AF-A0ABD4KVS1-F1
#
_cell.length_a   1.000
_cell.length_b   1.000
_cell.length_c   1.000
_cell.angle_alpha   90.00
_cell.angle_beta   90.00
_cell.angle_gamma   90.00
#
_symmetry.space_group_name_H-M   'P 1'
#
loop_
_entity.id
_entity.type
_entity.pdbx_description
1 polymer ?
#
loop_
_entity_poly.entity_id
_entity_poly.type
_entity_poly.pdbx_seq_one_letter_code
_entity_poly.pdbx_strand_id
1 'polypeptide(L)'
;KITGASDKPLEKIRLFKNDRLPNIAVTVDLLTTGVDVPSICNLVFLRRVNSRILFEQMLGRATRRCDEIGKERFRIYDAVDIYKQLEKVNTMKPVVTKVDITFSELEQEITKGADTKLQDLAKDQFLAKLQSKKNHLTPLQQDEFERIVGKPPKEFAKELKAMNTEDVAIWFVSHPGLG
;
A
#
# COMPACT_ATOMS: atom_id res chain seq x y z
N LYS A 1 16.78 -14.41 -15.56
CA LYS A 1 16.09 -13.60 -16.60
C LYS A 1 15.14 -14.51 -17.36
N ILE A 2 13.85 -14.16 -17.39
CA ILE A 2 12.81 -14.92 -18.11
C ILE A 2 12.26 -13.99 -19.19
N THR A 3 12.46 -14.37 -20.45
CA THR A 3 12.02 -13.63 -21.64
C THR A 3 11.45 -14.63 -22.65
N GLY A 4 10.69 -14.17 -23.66
CA GLY A 4 10.21 -15.06 -24.73
C GLY A 4 11.33 -15.85 -25.44
N ALA A 5 12.54 -15.28 -25.49
CA ALA A 5 13.75 -15.94 -26.02
C ALA A 5 14.58 -16.71 -24.97
N SER A 6 14.09 -16.86 -23.73
CA SER A 6 14.79 -17.65 -22.72
C SER A 6 14.61 -19.13 -23.00
N ASP A 7 15.66 -19.92 -22.78
CA ASP A 7 15.52 -21.38 -22.73
C ASP A 7 14.52 -21.78 -21.62
N LYS A 8 13.58 -22.66 -21.98
CA LYS A 8 12.46 -23.19 -21.16
C LYS A 8 11.77 -22.16 -20.24
N PRO A 9 11.06 -21.17 -20.80
CA PRO A 9 10.47 -20.07 -20.01
C PRO A 9 9.37 -20.57 -19.06
N LEU A 10 8.55 -21.53 -19.49
CA LEU A 10 7.48 -22.12 -18.67
C LEU A 10 8.02 -22.86 -17.44
N GLU A 11 9.18 -23.51 -17.57
CA GLU A 11 9.82 -24.21 -16.45
C GLU A 11 10.34 -23.22 -15.42
N LYS A 12 11.02 -22.15 -15.86
CA LYS A 12 11.50 -21.09 -14.96
C LYS A 12 10.36 -20.36 -14.23
N ILE A 13 9.21 -20.22 -14.90
CA ILE A 13 7.98 -19.70 -14.29
C ILE A 13 7.45 -20.64 -13.20
N ARG A 14 7.44 -21.95 -13.46
CA ARG A 14 7.02 -22.96 -12.47
C ARG A 14 7.95 -22.98 -11.26
N LEU A 15 9.26 -22.91 -11.48
CA LEU A 15 10.26 -22.81 -10.41
C LEU A 15 10.02 -21.54 -9.57
N PHE A 16 9.83 -20.39 -10.21
CA PHE A 16 9.53 -19.14 -9.48
C PHE A 16 8.23 -19.22 -8.65
N LYS A 17 7.23 -19.99 -9.12
CA LYS A 17 5.96 -20.14 -8.41
C LYS A 17 6.04 -21.12 -7.24
N ASN A 18 6.71 -22.26 -7.43
CA ASN A 18 6.58 -23.41 -6.54
C ASN A 18 7.84 -23.68 -5.70
N ASP A 19 9.00 -23.20 -6.12
CA ASP A 19 10.27 -23.45 -5.43
C ASP A 19 10.71 -22.26 -4.59
N ARG A 20 11.54 -22.55 -3.58
CA ARG A 20 12.20 -21.53 -2.75
C ARG A 20 13.19 -20.68 -3.54
N LEU A 21 13.63 -21.15 -4.71
CA LEU A 21 14.49 -20.40 -5.61
C LEU A 21 14.01 -20.62 -7.05
N PRO A 22 14.02 -19.58 -7.90
CA PRO A 22 14.51 -18.22 -7.65
C PRO A 22 13.51 -17.32 -6.91
N ASN A 23 14.01 -16.41 -6.07
CA ASN A 23 13.17 -15.39 -5.38
C ASN A 23 12.93 -14.12 -6.21
N ILE A 24 13.69 -13.94 -7.29
CA ILE A 24 13.62 -12.74 -8.14
C ILE A 24 13.43 -13.18 -9.59
N ALA A 25 12.31 -12.77 -10.18
CA ALA A 25 12.05 -12.93 -11.60
C ALA A 25 12.21 -11.57 -12.31
N VAL A 26 13.17 -11.49 -13.23
CA VAL A 26 13.30 -10.35 -14.16
C VAL A 26 12.64 -10.72 -15.47
N THR A 27 11.62 -9.96 -15.85
CA THR A 27 10.78 -10.26 -17.00
C THR A 27 10.21 -9.01 -17.67
N VAL A 28 9.86 -9.15 -18.95
CA VAL A 28 9.03 -8.21 -19.70
C VAL A 28 7.55 -8.61 -19.66
N ASP A 29 7.25 -9.93 -19.68
CA ASP A 29 5.88 -10.45 -19.93
C ASP A 29 5.32 -11.42 -18.87
N LEU A 30 6.05 -11.79 -17.82
CA LEU A 30 5.57 -12.79 -16.84
C LEU A 30 4.30 -12.37 -16.12
N LEU A 31 4.13 -11.06 -15.92
CA LEU A 31 2.92 -10.46 -15.33
C LEU A 31 1.81 -10.21 -16.37
N THR A 32 2.01 -10.58 -17.64
CA THR A 32 0.96 -10.54 -18.69
C THR A 32 0.51 -11.95 -19.04
N THR A 33 1.43 -12.91 -19.06
CA THR A 33 1.12 -14.33 -19.16
C THR A 33 0.30 -14.77 -17.94
N GLY A 34 -0.69 -15.65 -18.11
CA GLY A 34 -1.67 -16.09 -17.10
C GLY A 34 -1.14 -16.77 -15.82
N VAL A 35 0.11 -16.53 -15.45
CA VAL A 35 0.74 -17.02 -14.23
C VAL A 35 0.23 -16.23 -13.03
N ASP A 36 -0.40 -16.93 -12.10
CA ASP A 36 -0.81 -16.38 -10.81
C ASP A 36 0.19 -16.79 -9.72
N VAL A 37 0.85 -15.79 -9.13
CA VAL A 37 1.84 -15.94 -8.05
C VAL A 37 1.42 -15.01 -6.90
N PRO A 38 0.56 -15.47 -5.98
CA PRO A 38 0.02 -14.61 -4.92
C PRO A 38 1.08 -14.14 -3.92
N SER A 39 2.20 -14.85 -3.83
CA SER A 39 3.33 -14.55 -2.94
C SER A 39 4.19 -13.36 -3.36
N ILE A 40 3.90 -12.69 -4.49
CA ILE A 40 4.67 -11.51 -4.93
C ILE A 40 4.49 -10.35 -3.93
N CYS A 41 5.55 -10.00 -3.20
CA CYS A 41 5.54 -8.88 -2.24
C CYS A 41 6.19 -7.60 -2.77
N ASN A 42 7.01 -7.67 -3.82
CA ASN A 42 7.77 -6.53 -4.34
C ASN A 42 7.65 -6.50 -5.87
N LEU A 43 7.19 -5.38 -6.42
CA LEU A 43 7.22 -5.07 -7.84
C LEU A 43 8.27 -4.00 -8.11
N VAL A 44 9.15 -4.23 -9.08
CA VAL A 44 10.21 -3.28 -9.45
C VAL A 44 10.06 -2.92 -10.92
N PHE A 45 9.78 -1.65 -11.20
CA PHE A 45 9.70 -1.12 -12.55
C PHE A 45 11.05 -0.52 -12.93
N LEU A 46 11.79 -1.24 -13.77
CA LEU A 46 13.07 -0.80 -14.34
C LEU A 46 12.93 -0.23 -15.76
N ARG A 47 11.76 -0.42 -16.38
CA ARG A 47 11.45 0.06 -17.72
C ARG A 47 10.05 0.65 -17.72
N ARG A 48 9.86 1.71 -18.50
CA ARG A 48 8.56 2.37 -18.67
C ARG A 48 7.51 1.42 -19.25
N VAL A 49 6.30 1.51 -18.70
CA VAL A 49 5.09 0.85 -19.17
C VAL A 49 4.20 1.91 -19.81
N ASN A 50 4.06 1.89 -21.13
CA ASN A 50 3.33 2.92 -21.87
C ASN A 50 1.80 2.71 -21.87
N SER A 51 1.31 1.57 -21.38
CA SER A 51 -0.12 1.25 -21.34
C SER A 51 -0.63 1.21 -19.90
N ARG A 52 -1.63 2.05 -19.60
CA ARG A 52 -2.34 2.03 -18.32
C ARG A 52 -2.94 0.67 -18.02
N ILE A 53 -3.60 0.05 -19.00
CA ILE A 53 -4.25 -1.27 -18.84
C ILE A 53 -3.21 -2.30 -18.41
N LEU A 54 -2.05 -2.29 -19.06
CA LEU A 54 -0.95 -3.18 -18.74
C LEU A 54 -0.40 -2.94 -17.32
N PHE A 55 -0.26 -1.68 -16.93
CA PHE A 55 0.16 -1.31 -15.57
C PHE A 55 -0.84 -1.78 -14.51
N GLU A 56 -2.13 -1.55 -14.70
CA GLU A 56 -3.19 -2.02 -13.79
C GLU A 56 -3.24 -3.55 -13.72
N GLN A 57 -3.02 -4.26 -14.85
CA GLN A 57 -2.92 -5.72 -14.87
C GLN A 57 -1.71 -6.23 -14.08
N MET A 58 -0.54 -5.60 -14.25
CA MET A 58 0.66 -5.93 -13.47
C MET A 58 0.43 -5.73 -11.98
N LEU A 59 -0.26 -4.64 -11.61
CA LEU A 59 -0.60 -4.30 -10.24
C LEU A 59 -1.59 -5.29 -9.64
N GLY A 60 -2.65 -5.64 -10.39
CA GLY A 60 -3.69 -6.58 -9.97
C GLY A 60 -3.19 -7.99 -9.69
N ARG A 61 -2.03 -8.38 -10.23
CA ARG A 61 -1.37 -9.64 -9.85
C ARG A 61 -0.68 -9.55 -8.48
N ALA A 62 -0.11 -8.39 -8.14
CA ALA A 62 0.54 -8.19 -6.86
C ALA A 62 -0.43 -7.90 -5.70
N THR A 63 -1.69 -7.57 -5.97
CA THR A 63 -2.70 -7.30 -4.93
C THR A 63 -3.29 -8.57 -4.31
N ARG A 64 -2.98 -9.76 -4.85
CA ARG A 64 -3.43 -11.05 -4.31
C ARG A 64 -2.93 -11.24 -2.87
N ARG A 65 -3.84 -11.54 -1.95
CA ARG A 65 -3.54 -11.89 -0.55
C ARG A 65 -2.85 -13.26 -0.50
N CYS A 66 -1.89 -13.41 0.41
CA CYS A 66 -1.18 -14.68 0.63
C CYS A 66 -0.95 -14.86 2.13
N ASP A 67 -1.84 -15.61 2.79
CA ASP A 67 -1.83 -15.79 4.24
C ASP A 67 -0.66 -16.65 4.74
N GLU A 68 -0.19 -17.59 3.92
CA GLU A 68 0.95 -18.46 4.23
C GLU A 68 2.23 -17.69 4.58
N ILE A 69 2.41 -16.51 3.97
CA ILE A 69 3.56 -15.63 4.21
C ILE A 69 3.17 -14.35 4.96
N GLY A 70 1.93 -14.25 5.45
CA GLY A 70 1.43 -13.05 6.13
C GLY A 70 1.42 -11.79 5.25
N LYS A 71 1.14 -11.94 3.95
CA LYS A 71 1.16 -10.82 3.00
C LYS A 71 -0.09 -9.95 3.17
N GLU A 72 0.09 -8.81 3.82
CA GLU A 72 -0.94 -7.75 3.92
C GLU A 72 -0.77 -6.61 2.92
N ARG A 73 0.48 -6.39 2.47
CA ARG A 73 0.84 -5.31 1.56
C ARG A 73 1.90 -5.77 0.58
N PHE A 74 2.02 -5.08 -0.54
CA PHE A 74 3.12 -5.22 -1.47
C PHE A 74 3.77 -3.85 -1.70
N ARG A 75 5.04 -3.86 -2.08
CA ARG A 75 5.83 -2.65 -2.33
C ARG A 75 6.03 -2.49 -3.83
N ILE A 76 5.99 -1.24 -4.28
CA ILE A 76 6.29 -0.88 -5.66
C ILE A 76 7.52 0.01 -5.64
N TYR A 77 8.53 -0.38 -6.40
CA TYR A 77 9.73 0.40 -6.63
C TYR A 77 9.69 0.90 -8.07
N ASP A 78 9.58 2.22 -8.24
CA ASP A 78 9.48 2.87 -9.53
C ASP A 78 10.79 3.62 -9.82
N ALA A 79 11.63 3.04 -10.68
CA ALA A 79 12.91 3.64 -11.09
C ALA A 79 12.79 4.50 -12.36
N VAL A 80 11.58 4.61 -12.93
CA VAL A 80 11.34 5.21 -14.26
C VAL A 80 10.22 6.25 -14.26
N ASP A 81 9.74 6.65 -13.08
CA ASP A 81 8.71 7.67 -12.85
C ASP A 81 7.37 7.38 -13.55
N ILE A 82 6.96 6.10 -13.62
CA ILE A 82 5.66 5.69 -14.16
C ILE A 82 4.50 6.34 -13.38
N TYR A 83 4.60 6.46 -12.05
CA TYR A 83 3.52 7.02 -11.25
C TYR A 83 3.20 8.48 -11.59
N LYS A 84 4.23 9.31 -11.84
CA LYS A 84 4.04 10.72 -12.25
C LYS A 84 3.31 10.84 -13.59
N GLN A 85 3.49 9.86 -14.48
CA GLN A 85 2.87 9.87 -15.80
C GLN A 85 1.43 9.34 -15.78
N LEU A 86 1.19 8.31 -14.97
CA LEU A 86 -0.13 7.68 -14.84
C LEU A 86 -1.01 8.35 -13.78
N GLU A 87 -0.51 9.33 -13.03
CA GLU A 87 -1.22 9.99 -11.92
C GLU A 87 -2.65 10.44 -12.28
N LYS A 88 -2.84 11.00 -13.48
CA LYS A 88 -4.14 11.50 -13.95
C LYS A 88 -5.17 10.40 -14.25
N VAL A 89 -4.70 9.17 -14.48
CA VAL A 89 -5.54 8.05 -14.96
C VAL A 89 -5.45 6.82 -14.05
N ASN A 90 -4.61 6.84 -13.03
CA ASN A 90 -4.39 5.72 -12.15
C ASN A 90 -5.50 5.64 -11.10
N THR A 91 -6.12 4.47 -11.02
CA THR A 91 -7.18 4.17 -10.04
C THR A 91 -6.62 3.70 -8.69
N MET A 92 -5.40 3.15 -8.65
CA MET A 92 -4.72 2.75 -7.41
C MET A 92 -3.67 3.80 -7.02
N LYS A 93 -4.09 4.74 -6.17
CA LYS A 93 -3.19 5.71 -5.54
C LYS A 93 -2.31 5.00 -4.50
N PRO A 94 -0.99 5.30 -4.45
CA PRO A 94 -0.13 4.77 -3.42
C PRO A 94 -0.58 5.36 -2.09
N VAL A 95 -0.92 4.48 -1.15
CA VAL A 95 -1.51 4.89 0.12
C VAL A 95 -0.46 5.48 1.06
N VAL A 96 0.83 5.13 0.88
CA VAL A 96 1.96 5.69 1.63
C VAL A 96 3.14 5.85 0.67
N THR A 97 3.65 7.07 0.50
CA THR A 97 4.87 7.36 -0.30
C THR A 97 6.12 7.55 0.57
N LYS A 98 5.95 7.95 1.84
CA LYS A 98 7.02 8.03 2.84
C LYS A 98 6.85 6.91 3.87
N VAL A 99 7.70 5.88 3.80
CA VAL A 99 7.57 4.66 4.61
C VAL A 99 7.74 4.92 6.11
N ASP A 100 8.49 5.96 6.48
CA ASP A 100 8.89 6.24 7.87
C ASP A 100 8.06 7.33 8.57
N ILE A 101 7.00 7.84 7.93
CA ILE A 101 6.18 8.89 8.54
C ILE A 101 5.44 8.36 9.79
N THR A 102 5.60 9.03 10.92
CA THR A 102 5.00 8.70 12.21
C THR A 102 3.51 9.10 12.25
N PHE A 103 2.73 8.57 13.20
CA PHE A 103 1.34 9.03 13.32
C PHE A 103 1.29 10.48 13.81
N SER A 104 2.23 10.89 14.68
CA SER A 104 2.31 12.27 15.18
C SER A 104 2.64 13.27 14.07
N GLU A 105 3.51 12.91 13.10
CA GLU A 105 3.76 13.75 11.91
C GLU A 105 2.52 13.87 11.02
N LEU A 106 1.78 12.77 10.80
CA LEU A 106 0.53 12.80 10.04
C LEU A 106 -0.54 13.65 10.73
N GLU A 107 -0.67 13.54 12.05
CA GLU A 107 -1.55 14.38 12.87
C GLU A 107 -1.21 15.87 12.69
N GLN A 108 0.08 16.22 12.69
CA GLN A 108 0.53 17.59 12.45
C GLN A 108 0.25 18.06 11.02
N GLU A 109 0.46 17.22 10.01
CA GLU A 109 0.14 17.57 8.61
C GLU A 109 -1.37 17.77 8.40
N ILE A 110 -2.22 16.95 9.04
CA ILE A 110 -3.68 17.11 9.00
C ILE A 110 -4.10 18.41 9.67
N THR A 111 -3.56 18.73 10.85
CA THR A 111 -4.00 19.88 11.66
C THR A 111 -3.40 21.23 11.21
N LYS A 112 -2.14 21.25 10.76
CA LYS A 112 -1.39 22.47 10.40
C LYS A 112 -1.21 22.67 8.89
N GLY A 113 -1.65 21.73 8.07
CA GLY A 113 -1.52 21.81 6.62
C GLY A 113 -2.29 23.02 6.06
N ALA A 114 -1.60 23.89 5.34
CA ALA A 114 -2.23 25.03 4.65
C ALA A 114 -2.87 24.64 3.30
N ASP A 115 -2.52 23.46 2.78
CA ASP A 115 -3.05 22.93 1.51
C ASP A 115 -3.99 21.75 1.79
N THR A 116 -5.25 21.89 1.38
CA THR A 116 -6.30 20.87 1.52
C THR A 116 -5.89 19.53 0.90
N LYS A 117 -5.13 19.54 -0.20
CA LYS A 117 -4.65 18.30 -0.84
C LYS A 117 -3.62 17.56 0.01
N LEU A 118 -2.77 18.30 0.72
CA LEU A 118 -1.78 17.71 1.63
C LEU A 118 -2.48 17.14 2.87
N GLN A 119 -3.49 17.83 3.39
CA GLN A 119 -4.30 17.33 4.51
C GLN A 119 -5.07 16.05 4.13
N ASP A 120 -5.66 16.01 2.92
CA ASP A 120 -6.34 14.82 2.39
C ASP A 120 -5.37 13.63 2.28
N LEU A 121 -4.16 13.88 1.75
CA LEU A 121 -3.13 12.85 1.63
C LEU A 121 -2.68 12.35 3.01
N ALA A 122 -2.47 13.25 3.97
CA ALA A 122 -2.07 12.89 5.32
C ALA A 122 -3.17 12.08 6.04
N LYS A 123 -4.44 12.43 5.83
CA LYS A 123 -5.59 11.66 6.32
C LYS A 123 -5.64 10.26 5.73
N ASP A 124 -5.46 10.11 4.42
CA ASP A 124 -5.44 8.80 3.76
C ASP A 124 -4.29 7.92 4.29
N GLN A 125 -3.10 8.52 4.47
CA GLN A 125 -1.93 7.86 5.05
C GLN A 125 -2.18 7.42 6.51
N PHE A 126 -2.79 8.29 7.32
CA PHE A 126 -3.13 7.99 8.71
C PHE A 126 -4.11 6.82 8.79
N LEU A 127 -5.18 6.88 8.00
CA LEU A 127 -6.21 5.84 7.94
C LEU A 127 -5.61 4.48 7.57
N ALA A 128 -4.74 4.44 6.58
CA ALA A 128 -4.11 3.20 6.14
C ALA A 128 -3.17 2.60 7.18
N LYS A 129 -2.39 3.45 7.84
CA LYS A 129 -1.50 3.04 8.90
C LYS A 129 -2.29 2.50 10.10
N LEU A 130 -3.40 3.15 10.44
CA LEU A 130 -4.34 2.67 11.46
C LEU A 130 -4.97 1.34 11.06
N GLN A 131 -5.39 1.17 9.80
CA GLN A 131 -5.99 -0.07 9.30
C GLN A 131 -5.01 -1.26 9.31
N SER A 132 -3.72 -1.03 9.12
CA SER A 132 -2.69 -2.07 9.24
C SER A 132 -2.37 -2.37 10.71
N LYS A 133 -2.20 -1.32 11.53
CA LYS A 133 -1.82 -1.47 12.94
C LYS A 133 -2.93 -2.09 13.78
N LYS A 134 -4.22 -1.79 13.52
CA LYS A 134 -5.36 -2.33 14.29
C LYS A 134 -5.42 -3.86 14.33
N ASN A 135 -4.85 -4.55 13.34
CA ASN A 135 -4.82 -6.02 13.31
C ASN A 135 -3.69 -6.61 14.17
N HIS A 136 -2.77 -5.76 14.66
CA HIS A 136 -1.56 -6.14 15.40
C HIS A 136 -1.47 -5.49 16.80
N LEU A 137 -2.51 -4.76 17.23
CA LEU A 137 -2.54 -4.16 18.56
C LEU A 137 -2.71 -5.24 19.63
N THR A 138 -1.89 -5.16 20.68
CA THR A 138 -2.08 -5.96 21.89
C THR A 138 -3.35 -5.52 22.63
N PRO A 139 -3.93 -6.37 23.51
CA PRO A 139 -5.11 -5.99 24.29
C PRO A 139 -4.91 -4.70 25.10
N LEU A 140 -3.74 -4.52 25.73
CA LEU A 140 -3.40 -3.31 26.47
C LEU A 140 -3.42 -2.05 25.58
N GLN A 141 -2.90 -2.15 24.36
CA GLN A 141 -2.90 -1.03 23.42
C GLN A 141 -4.29 -0.75 22.85
N GLN A 142 -5.15 -1.76 22.75
CA GLN A 142 -6.55 -1.57 22.38
C GLN A 142 -7.30 -0.82 23.49
N ASP A 143 -7.13 -1.23 24.75
CA ASP A 143 -7.76 -0.58 25.90
C ASP A 143 -7.28 0.87 26.07
N GLU A 144 -5.98 1.13 25.92
CA GLU A 144 -5.43 2.48 25.99
C GLU A 144 -5.98 3.38 24.86
N PHE A 145 -6.06 2.83 23.65
CA PHE A 145 -6.67 3.52 22.51
C PHE A 145 -8.15 3.83 22.78
N GLU A 146 -8.92 2.86 23.26
CA GLU A 146 -10.33 3.02 23.59
C GLU A 146 -10.54 4.05 24.71
N ARG A 147 -9.62 4.15 25.67
CA ARG A 147 -9.67 5.18 26.72
C ARG A 147 -9.48 6.59 26.18
N ILE A 148 -8.64 6.76 25.16
CA ILE A 148 -8.33 8.07 24.58
C ILE A 148 -9.39 8.48 23.56
N VAL A 149 -9.79 7.56 22.67
CA VAL A 149 -10.72 7.83 21.55
C VAL A 149 -12.19 7.62 21.95
N GLY A 150 -12.45 6.89 23.04
CA GLY A 150 -13.78 6.53 23.49
C GLY A 150 -14.44 5.41 22.66
N LYS A 151 -13.73 4.82 21.69
CA LYS A 151 -14.24 3.74 20.84
C LYS A 151 -13.12 2.84 20.29
N PRO A 152 -13.43 1.60 19.88
CA PRO A 152 -12.44 0.67 19.35
C PRO A 152 -11.74 1.17 18.08
N PRO A 153 -10.46 0.81 17.84
CA PRO A 153 -9.72 1.20 16.63
C PRO A 153 -10.43 0.88 15.31
N LYS A 154 -11.20 -0.22 15.27
CA LYS A 154 -11.99 -0.63 14.10
C LYS A 154 -13.14 0.33 13.79
N GLU A 155 -13.78 0.87 14.82
CA GLU A 155 -14.90 1.79 14.69
C GLU A 155 -14.41 3.18 14.32
N PHE A 156 -13.38 3.66 15.02
CA PHE A 156 -12.74 4.93 14.70
C PHE A 156 -12.21 4.99 13.27
N ALA A 157 -11.61 3.90 12.75
CA ALA A 157 -11.17 3.85 11.36
C ALA A 157 -12.34 3.97 10.34
N LYS A 158 -13.54 3.49 10.68
CA LYS A 158 -14.72 3.67 9.82
C LYS A 158 -15.22 5.11 9.85
N GLU A 159 -15.22 5.71 11.02
CA GLU A 159 -15.65 7.09 11.23
C GLU A 159 -14.70 8.09 10.56
N LEU A 160 -13.39 7.94 10.75
CA LEU A 160 -12.36 8.75 10.06
C LEU A 160 -12.49 8.70 8.54
N LYS A 161 -12.89 7.55 8.00
CA LYS A 161 -13.13 7.38 6.56
C LYS A 161 -14.37 8.15 6.09
N ALA A 162 -15.37 8.33 6.95
CA ALA A 162 -16.63 9.00 6.63
C ALA A 162 -16.59 10.52 6.86
N MET A 163 -15.82 10.98 7.86
CA MET A 163 -15.62 12.41 8.13
C MET A 163 -14.94 13.11 6.96
N ASN A 164 -15.16 14.42 6.79
CA ASN A 164 -14.35 15.23 5.88
C ASN A 164 -12.99 15.58 6.53
N THR A 165 -12.08 16.20 5.80
CA THR A 165 -10.71 16.45 6.30
C THR A 165 -10.65 17.57 7.35
N GLU A 166 -11.57 18.53 7.29
CA GLU A 166 -11.69 19.62 8.28
C GLU A 166 -12.16 19.09 9.63
N ASP A 167 -13.18 18.24 9.65
CA ASP A 167 -13.71 17.58 10.84
C ASP A 167 -12.65 16.71 11.52
N VAL A 168 -11.85 16.00 10.71
CA VAL A 168 -10.74 15.18 11.20
C VAL A 168 -9.66 16.06 11.84
N ALA A 169 -9.33 17.20 11.23
CA ALA A 169 -8.38 18.16 11.80
C ALA A 169 -8.89 18.74 13.13
N ILE A 170 -10.17 19.13 13.20
CA ILE A 170 -10.80 19.60 14.44
C ILE A 170 -10.76 18.51 15.52
N TRP A 171 -11.03 17.26 15.14
CA TRP A 171 -10.98 16.13 16.06
C TRP A 171 -9.60 15.96 16.67
N PHE A 172 -8.53 15.95 15.86
CA PHE A 172 -7.15 15.84 16.35
C PHE A 172 -6.72 17.04 17.21
N VAL A 173 -7.21 18.25 16.92
CA VAL A 173 -6.97 19.41 17.80
C VAL A 173 -7.59 19.21 19.18
N SER A 174 -8.77 18.60 19.25
CA SER A 174 -9.46 18.31 20.51
C SER A 174 -8.94 17.07 21.25
N HIS A 175 -8.27 16.16 20.55
CA HIS A 175 -7.70 14.91 21.10
C HIS A 175 -6.23 14.75 20.69
N PRO A 176 -5.32 15.59 21.20
CA PRO A 176 -3.91 15.53 20.85
C PRO A 176 -3.24 14.28 21.42
N GLY A 177 -2.31 13.69 20.67
CA GLY A 177 -1.45 12.60 21.17
C GLY A 177 -1.92 11.19 20.84
N LEU A 178 -2.74 11.03 19.78
CA LEU A 178 -3.03 9.70 19.23
C LEU A 178 -1.85 9.12 18.43
N GLY A 179 -0.85 9.95 18.12
CA GLY A 179 0.26 9.63 17.23
C GLY A 179 1.53 9.06 17.85
#